data_AF-K9ZNU4-F1
#
_entry.id   AF-K9ZNU4-F1
#
_cell.length_a   1.000
_cell.length_b   1.000
_cell.length_c   1.000
_cell.angle_alpha   90.00
_cell.angle_beta   90.00
_cell.angle_gamma   90.00
#
_symmetry.space_group_name_H-M   'P 1'
#
loop_
_entity.id
_entity.type
_entity.pdbx_description
1 polymer ?
#
loop_
_entity_poly.entity_id
_entity_poly.type
_entity_poly.pdbx_seq_one_letter_code
_entity_poly.pdbx_strand_id
1 'polypeptide(L)' 'MTSINLQLSSDLINEGEQAIRQELALQLYDQNIFNFGQARRLANLSV' A
#
# COMPACT_ATOMS: atom_id res chain seq x y z
N MET A 1 30.75 8.18 -0.16
CA MET A 1 29.36 7.74 0.09
C MET A 1 29.43 6.39 0.77
N THR A 2 29.04 6.29 2.03
CA THR A 2 28.93 5.04 2.78
C THR A 2 27.63 4.35 2.41
N SER A 3 27.71 3.23 1.70
CA SER A 3 26.55 2.39 1.41
C SER A 3 26.19 1.58 2.65
N ILE A 4 24.92 1.65 3.06
CA ILE A 4 24.38 0.78 4.10
C ILE A 4 23.75 -0.41 3.37
N ASN A 5 24.29 -1.61 3.57
CA ASN A 5 23.66 -2.84 3.07
C ASN A 5 22.49 -3.21 4.00
N LEU A 6 21.30 -2.68 3.71
CA LEU A 6 20.07 -3.11 4.36
C LEU A 6 19.65 -4.46 3.78
N GLN A 7 19.75 -5.53 4.57
CA GLN A 7 19.04 -6.77 4.30
C GLN A 7 17.65 -6.68 4.92
N LEU A 8 16.68 -6.27 4.10
CA LEU A 8 15.25 -6.34 4.45
C LEU A 8 14.71 -7.70 4.02
N SER A 9 14.03 -8.39 4.94
CA SER A 9 13.22 -9.55 4.59
C SER A 9 12.11 -9.14 3.64
N SER A 10 11.80 -9.99 2.66
CA SER A 10 10.71 -9.77 1.70
C SER A 10 9.35 -9.55 2.38
N ASP A 11 9.13 -10.14 3.56
CA ASP A 11 7.91 -9.98 4.34
C ASP A 11 7.69 -8.53 4.79
N LEU A 12 8.73 -7.89 5.33
CA LEU A 12 8.69 -6.48 5.74
C LEU A 12 8.44 -5.54 4.54
N ILE A 13 8.97 -5.89 3.37
CA ILE A 13 8.71 -5.12 2.13
C ILE A 13 7.24 -5.27 1.73
N ASN A 14 6.71 -6.49 1.76
CA ASN A 14 5.30 -6.75 1.48
C ASN A 14 4.37 -6.02 2.47
N GLU A 15 4.66 -6.06 3.77
CA GLU A 15 3.88 -5.35 4.79
C GLU A 15 3.86 -3.83 4.52
N GLY A 16 5.02 -3.26 4.23
CA GLY A 16 5.13 -1.84 3.86
C GLY A 16 4.33 -1.51 2.60
N GLU A 17 4.41 -2.34 1.57
CA GLU A 17 3.64 -2.15 0.34
C GLU A 17 2.13 -2.21 0.59
N GLN A 18 1.65 -3.16 1.39
CA GLN A 18 0.24 -3.28 1.74
C GLN A 18 -0.25 -2.05 2.52
N ALA A 19 0.54 -1.56 3.48
CA ALA A 19 0.21 -0.36 4.26
C ALA A 19 0.08 0.88 3.35
N ILE A 20 1.03 1.07 2.43
CA ILE A 20 0.99 2.18 1.46
C ILE A 20 -0.24 2.08 0.56
N ARG A 21 -0.55 0.88 0.05
CA ARG A 21 -1.73 0.64 -0.79
C ARG A 21 -3.04 0.94 -0.08
N GLN A 22 -3.15 0.61 1.21
CA GLN A 22 -4.33 0.93 2.02
C GLN A 22 -4.52 2.43 2.20
N GLU A 23 -3.47 3.14 2.63
CA GLU A 23 -3.52 4.60 2.81
C GLU A 23 -3.86 5.31 1.49
N LEU A 24 -3.26 4.88 0.39
CA LEU A 24 -3.56 5.43 -0.94
C LEU A 24 -5.01 5.17 -1.34
N ALA A 25 -5.55 3.97 -1.08
CA ALA A 25 -6.94 3.67 -1.37
C ALA A 25 -7.92 4.54 -0.58
N LEU A 26 -7.64 4.81 0.69
CA LEU A 26 -8.44 5.70 1.53
C LEU A 26 -8.41 7.13 1.00
N GLN A 27 -7.22 7.66 0.70
CA GLN A 27 -7.07 9.01 0.15
C GLN A 27 -7.81 9.17 -1.19
N LEU A 28 -7.67 8.20 -2.10
CA LEU A 28 -8.35 8.25 -3.41
C LEU A 28 -9.88 8.13 -3.28
N TYR A 29 -10.37 7.41 -2.29
CA TYR A 29 -11.80 7.33 -1.99
C TYR A 29 -12.33 8.65 -1.41
N ASP A 30 -11.62 9.23 -0.43
CA ASP A 30 -11.97 10.52 0.20
C ASP A 30 -12.03 11.66 -0.83
N GLN A 31 -11.08 11.67 -1.78
CA GLN A 31 -11.03 12.64 -2.87
C GLN A 31 -12.06 12.36 -3.99
N ASN A 32 -12.95 11.38 -3.83
CA ASN A 32 -13.95 10.96 -4.82
C ASN A 32 -13.33 10.55 -6.19
N ILE A 33 -12.04 10.20 -6.21
CA ILE A 33 -11.35 9.71 -7.41
C ILE A 33 -11.72 8.24 -7.64
N PHE A 34 -11.76 7.46 -6.56
CA PHE A 34 -12.15 6.06 -6.57
C PHE A 34 -13.53 5.89 -5.95
N ASN A 35 -14.34 5.01 -6.55
CA ASN A 35 -15.48 4.43 -5.86
C ASN A 35 -15.04 3.34 -4.88
N PHE A 36 -15.94 2.93 -3.98
CA PHE A 36 -15.66 1.93 -2.95
C PHE A 36 -15.04 0.64 -3.52
N GLY A 37 -15.53 0.15 -4.67
CA GLY A 37 -15.02 -1.07 -5.30
C GLY A 37 -13.61 -0.92 -5.90
N GLN A 38 -13.22 0.28 -6.31
CA GLN A 38 -11.85 0.58 -6.77
C GLN A 38 -10.90 0.70 -5.58
N ALA A 39 -11.30 1.44 -4.53
CA ALA A 39 -10.51 1.57 -3.30
C ALA A 39 -10.30 0.21 -2.60
N ARG A 40 -11.36 -0.61 -2.48
CA ARG A 40 -11.27 -1.95 -1.89
C ARG A 40 -10.29 -2.87 -2.62
N ARG A 41 -10.27 -2.81 -3.96
CA ARG A 41 -9.34 -3.60 -4.79
C ARG A 41 -7.90 -3.12 -4.63
N LEU A 42 -7.68 -1.80 -4.59
CA LEU A 42 -6.35 -1.24 -4.39
C LEU A 42 -5.77 -1.60 -3.01
N ALA A 43 -6.60 -1.52 -1.97
CA ALA A 43 -6.27 -1.92 -0.60
C ALA A 43 -6.09 -3.44 -0.42
N ASN A 44 -6.25 -4.22 -1.50
CA ASN A 44 -6.18 -5.69 -1.50
C ASN A 44 -7.08 -6.35 -0.44
N LEU A 45 -8.24 -5.74 -0.17
CA LEU A 45 -9.24 -6.24 0.78
C LEU A 45 -10.23 -7.21 0.11
N SER A 46 -9.80 -7.89 -0.95
CA SER A 46 -10.61 -8.91 -1.61
C SER A 46 -10.54 -10.19 -0.77
N VAL A 47 -11.65 -10.50 -0.09
CA VAL A 47 -11.89 -11.76 0.64
C VAL A 47 -11.92 -12.94 -0.32
#